data_AF-A0A2V2VUI9-F1
#
_entry.id   AF-A0A2V2VUI9-F1
#
_cell.length_a   1.000
_cell.length_b   1.000
_cell.length_c   1.000
_cell.angle_alpha   90.00
_cell.angle_beta   90.00
_cell.angle_gamma   90.00
#
_symmetry.space_group_name_H-M   'P 1'
#
loop_
_entity.id
_entity.type
_entity.pdbx_description
1 polymer ?
#
loop_
_entity_poly.entity_id
_entity_poly.type
_entity_poly.pdbx_seq_one_letter_code
_entity_poly.pdbx_strand_id
1 'polypeptide(L)'
;MANSEKANGVGGSTTATTAMGADAGLSTAATAPAVPPPSMVRKPHPSSNVIVGPTAEARKTREELREKKYMSELLKEECAARWPHTPVHKSVIFLVEEQQLEATGGRKGRKGPRSYLATVELPLLNKKGGVATFKGPQWCTARRDAENAAAEVALRALRTIKS
;
A
#
# COMPACT_ATOMS: atom_id res chain seq x y z
N MET A 1 -42.87 -1.58 -30.84
CA MET A 1 -41.93 -1.16 -31.91
C MET A 1 -40.54 -1.24 -31.28
N ALA A 2 -39.83 -2.37 -31.22
CA ALA A 2 -39.40 -3.30 -32.27
C ALA A 2 -38.54 -2.63 -33.35
N ASN A 3 -37.22 -2.80 -33.21
CA ASN A 3 -36.21 -3.07 -34.24
C ASN A 3 -34.92 -3.45 -33.45
N SER A 4 -34.43 -4.70 -33.40
CA SER A 4 -33.92 -5.57 -34.48
C SER A 4 -32.82 -4.85 -35.29
N GLU A 5 -31.63 -5.37 -35.53
CA GLU A 5 -31.13 -6.75 -35.57
C GLU A 5 -29.61 -6.74 -35.82
N LYS A 6 -28.93 -7.83 -35.42
CA LYS A 6 -27.81 -8.55 -36.12
C LYS A 6 -26.50 -7.82 -36.44
N ALA A 7 -25.36 -8.50 -36.65
CA ALA A 7 -24.82 -9.84 -36.37
C ALA A 7 -23.45 -9.91 -37.06
N ASN A 8 -22.70 -10.97 -36.73
CA ASN A 8 -21.60 -11.58 -37.47
C ASN A 8 -20.23 -10.85 -37.44
N GLY A 9 -19.11 -11.54 -37.22
CA GLY A 9 -18.91 -12.98 -37.03
C GLY A 9 -17.50 -13.39 -37.47
N VAL A 10 -17.17 -14.64 -37.13
CA VAL A 10 -16.29 -15.57 -37.89
C VAL A 10 -14.78 -15.27 -37.83
N GLY A 11 -13.86 -16.23 -37.67
CA GLY A 11 -13.92 -17.70 -37.72
C GLY A 11 -12.94 -18.31 -36.69
N GLY A 12 -13.01 -19.60 -36.34
CA GLY A 12 -13.00 -20.75 -37.25
C GLY A 12 -11.61 -20.85 -37.89
N SER A 13 -10.82 -21.92 -37.83
CA SER A 13 -11.14 -23.34 -37.71
C SER A 13 -9.86 -24.13 -37.42
N THR A 14 -10.09 -25.31 -36.86
CA THR A 14 -9.19 -26.46 -36.65
C THR A 14 -8.48 -27.01 -37.89
N THR A 15 -7.48 -27.89 -37.62
CA THR A 15 -6.86 -28.99 -38.41
C THR A 15 -5.35 -28.80 -38.54
N ALA A 16 -4.46 -29.78 -38.55
CA ALA A 16 -4.45 -31.21 -38.23
C ALA A 16 -2.97 -31.69 -38.31
N THR A 17 -2.71 -32.92 -37.86
CA THR A 17 -1.70 -33.85 -38.42
C THR A 17 -0.24 -33.78 -37.94
N THR A 18 0.06 -34.77 -37.08
CA THR A 18 1.17 -35.75 -37.06
C THR A 18 2.36 -35.59 -38.01
N ALA A 19 3.58 -35.75 -37.47
CA ALA A 19 4.65 -36.51 -38.14
C ALA A 19 5.70 -37.00 -37.13
N MET A 20 5.93 -38.31 -37.14
CA MET A 20 7.07 -39.01 -36.52
C MET A 20 8.36 -38.71 -37.28
N GLY A 21 9.52 -38.91 -36.65
CA GLY A 21 10.78 -39.02 -37.38
C GLY A 21 12.01 -38.96 -36.48
N ALA A 22 12.56 -40.14 -36.17
CA ALA A 22 13.88 -40.32 -35.57
C ALA A 22 14.99 -39.94 -36.56
N ASP A 23 16.16 -39.52 -36.07
CA ASP A 23 17.43 -40.17 -36.42
C ASP A 23 18.54 -39.79 -35.42
N ALA A 24 19.48 -40.71 -35.30
CA ALA A 24 20.60 -40.71 -34.39
C ALA A 24 21.73 -39.80 -34.87
N GLY A 25 22.61 -39.41 -33.94
CA GLY A 25 23.80 -38.63 -34.27
C GLY A 25 24.76 -38.58 -33.10
N LEU A 26 25.31 -39.72 -32.73
CA LEU A 26 26.45 -39.83 -31.82
C LEU A 26 27.70 -39.29 -32.56
N SER A 27 28.38 -38.30 -32.01
CA SER A 27 29.78 -38.02 -32.33
C SER A 27 30.47 -37.33 -31.16
N THR A 28 31.34 -38.10 -30.52
CA THR A 28 32.29 -37.69 -29.49
C THR A 28 33.59 -37.31 -30.17
N ALA A 29 34.19 -36.15 -29.86
CA ALA A 29 35.65 -35.98 -29.75
C ALA A 29 36.08 -34.54 -29.36
N ALA A 30 36.84 -34.49 -28.26
CA ALA A 30 38.09 -33.74 -28.02
C ALA A 30 38.18 -32.20 -28.13
N THR A 31 38.28 -31.59 -26.93
CA THR A 31 39.34 -30.69 -26.42
C THR A 31 39.89 -29.53 -27.28
N ALA A 32 39.56 -28.28 -26.90
CA ALA A 32 40.41 -27.08 -26.98
C ALA A 32 39.93 -26.01 -25.96
N PRO A 33 40.81 -25.16 -25.37
CA PRO A 33 40.44 -24.28 -24.26
C PRO A 33 39.73 -23.02 -24.78
N ALA A 34 38.47 -22.81 -24.38
CA ALA A 34 37.66 -21.68 -24.81
C ALA A 34 37.63 -20.56 -23.76
N VAL A 35 38.01 -19.37 -24.21
CA VAL A 35 37.82 -18.03 -23.64
C VAL A 35 36.51 -17.90 -22.84
N PRO A 36 36.49 -17.25 -21.65
CA PRO A 36 35.25 -17.06 -20.90
C PRO A 36 34.24 -16.25 -21.72
N PRO A 37 32.97 -16.67 -21.80
CA PRO A 37 31.99 -15.99 -22.63
C PRO A 37 31.65 -14.61 -22.06
N PRO A 38 31.40 -13.59 -22.92
CA PRO A 38 30.90 -12.30 -22.47
C PRO A 38 29.54 -12.48 -21.78
N SER A 39 29.35 -11.79 -20.66
CA SER A 39 28.06 -11.68 -19.96
C SER A 39 26.99 -11.18 -20.95
N MET A 40 26.23 -12.10 -21.53
CA MET A 40 25.10 -11.78 -22.36
C MET A 40 23.99 -11.32 -21.43
N VAL A 41 23.74 -10.00 -21.38
CA VAL A 41 22.53 -9.43 -20.81
C VAL A 41 21.35 -10.03 -21.60
N ARG A 42 20.76 -11.08 -21.02
CA ARG A 42 19.66 -11.82 -21.62
C ARG A 42 18.45 -10.88 -21.64
N LYS A 43 18.10 -10.39 -22.83
CA LYS A 43 16.90 -9.58 -23.03
C LYS A 43 15.69 -10.39 -22.52
N PRO A 44 14.86 -9.85 -21.60
CA PRO A 44 13.70 -10.56 -21.10
C PRO A 44 12.76 -10.95 -22.24
N HIS A 45 12.27 -12.19 -22.23
CA HIS A 45 11.27 -12.64 -23.20
C HIS A 45 9.98 -11.79 -23.06
N PRO A 46 9.29 -11.47 -24.17
CA PRO A 46 8.12 -10.59 -24.17
C PRO A 46 6.90 -11.14 -23.41
N SER A 47 6.96 -12.38 -22.90
CA SER A 47 5.92 -13.02 -22.08
C SER A 47 6.27 -13.10 -20.58
N SER A 48 7.39 -12.50 -20.15
CA SER A 48 7.78 -12.50 -18.74
C SER A 48 7.07 -11.36 -17.99
N ASN A 49 6.08 -11.70 -17.16
CA ASN A 49 5.51 -10.76 -16.18
C ASN A 49 6.55 -10.52 -15.07
N VAL A 50 7.55 -9.70 -15.36
CA VAL A 50 8.56 -9.28 -14.38
C VAL A 50 7.88 -8.33 -13.39
N ILE A 51 7.53 -8.84 -12.21
CA ILE A 51 7.11 -8.01 -11.08
C ILE A 51 8.38 -7.35 -10.53
N VAL A 52 8.74 -6.20 -11.10
CA VAL A 52 9.85 -5.38 -10.61
C VAL A 52 9.46 -4.84 -9.25
N GLY A 53 10.19 -5.26 -8.21
CA GLY A 53 10.01 -4.72 -6.86
C GLY A 53 10.24 -3.20 -6.84
N PRO A 54 9.69 -2.48 -5.84
CA PRO A 54 9.78 -1.02 -5.79
C PRO A 54 11.23 -0.54 -5.95
N THR A 55 11.45 0.32 -6.95
CA THR A 55 12.76 0.87 -7.34
C THR A 55 13.42 1.59 -6.16
N ALA A 56 14.75 1.68 -6.14
CA ALA A 56 15.48 2.35 -5.06
C ALA A 56 15.05 3.81 -4.86
N GLU A 57 14.64 4.49 -5.94
CA GLU A 57 14.11 5.86 -5.91
C GLU A 57 12.70 5.92 -5.31
N ALA A 58 11.85 4.94 -5.58
CA ALA A 58 10.55 4.79 -4.92
C ALA A 58 10.70 4.48 -3.42
N ARG A 59 11.80 3.85 -3.01
CA ARG A 59 12.11 3.61 -1.59
C ARG A 59 12.57 4.90 -0.90
N LYS A 60 13.46 5.67 -1.52
CA LYS A 60 13.94 6.95 -0.99
C LYS A 60 12.84 8.00 -0.88
N THR A 61 11.99 8.14 -1.91
CA THR A 61 10.84 9.06 -1.84
C THR A 61 9.83 8.67 -0.76
N ARG A 62 9.63 7.36 -0.52
CA ARG A 62 8.83 6.85 0.60
C ARG A 62 9.49 7.10 1.96
N GLU A 63 10.82 7.13 2.02
CA GLU A 63 11.59 7.42 3.22
C GLU A 63 11.62 8.92 3.52
N GLU A 64 11.83 9.78 2.53
CA GLU A 64 11.71 11.24 2.65
C GLU A 64 10.28 11.67 3.04
N LEU A 65 9.25 10.96 2.55
CA LEU A 65 7.88 11.15 3.03
C LEU A 65 7.69 10.72 4.49
N ARG A 66 8.50 9.77 5.00
CA ARG A 66 8.51 9.37 6.41
C ARG A 66 9.30 10.31 7.31
N GLU A 67 10.31 11.00 6.79
CA GLU A 67 11.14 11.96 7.54
C GLU A 67 10.46 13.31 7.76
N LYS A 68 9.39 13.61 7.01
CA LYS A 68 8.51 14.74 7.36
C LYS A 68 7.88 14.44 8.71
N LYS A 69 8.10 15.33 9.69
CA LYS A 69 7.49 15.27 11.04
C LYS A 69 6.05 14.77 10.92
N TYR A 70 5.75 13.63 11.54
CA TYR A 70 4.40 13.11 11.55
C TYR A 70 3.45 14.17 12.12
N MET A 71 2.29 14.33 11.52
CA MET A 71 1.27 15.31 11.93
C MET A 71 0.84 15.10 13.39
N SER A 72 1.01 13.88 13.91
CA SER A 72 0.82 13.55 15.32
C SER A 72 1.80 14.27 16.26
N GLU A 73 3.04 14.54 15.83
CA GLU A 73 4.02 15.32 16.60
C GLU A 73 3.71 16.81 16.53
N LEU A 74 3.37 17.32 15.34
CA LEU A 74 2.95 18.72 15.17
C LEU A 74 1.70 19.05 16.01
N LEU A 75 0.75 18.12 16.09
CA LEU A 75 -0.42 18.27 16.95
C LEU A 75 -0.03 18.40 18.43
N LYS A 76 0.94 17.62 18.89
CA LYS A 76 1.44 17.68 20.27
C LYS A 76 2.14 19.01 20.54
N GLU A 77 2.96 19.49 19.61
CA GLU A 77 3.62 20.81 19.69
C GLU A 77 2.59 21.94 19.76
N GLU A 78 1.57 21.92 18.89
CA GLU A 78 0.47 22.89 18.91
C GLU A 78 -0.31 22.86 20.23
N CYS A 79 -0.59 21.67 20.74
CA CYS A 79 -1.31 21.55 22.01
C CYS A 79 -0.47 21.96 23.22
N ALA A 80 0.86 21.76 23.17
CA ALA A 80 1.78 22.29 24.18
C ALA A 80 1.85 23.82 24.14
N ALA A 81 1.86 24.43 22.94
CA ALA A 81 1.84 25.88 22.79
C ALA A 81 0.50 26.49 23.23
N ARG A 82 -0.62 25.83 22.93
CA ARG A 82 -1.98 26.26 23.29
C ARG A 82 -2.25 26.17 24.80
N TRP A 83 -1.75 25.11 25.44
CA TRP A 83 -1.96 24.84 26.87
C TRP A 83 -0.61 24.56 27.56
N PRO A 84 0.23 25.59 27.78
CA PRO A 84 1.62 25.42 28.25
C PRO A 84 1.74 24.82 29.65
N HIS A 85 0.71 24.95 30.49
CA HIS A 85 0.68 24.40 31.84
C HIS A 85 0.03 23.01 31.93
N THR A 86 -0.52 22.51 30.83
CA THR A 86 -1.12 21.18 30.76
C THR A 86 -0.15 20.23 30.07
N PRO A 87 0.19 19.08 30.67
CA PRO A 87 1.01 18.10 29.98
C PRO A 87 0.28 17.54 28.74
N VAL A 88 1.05 17.30 27.67
CA VAL A 88 0.54 16.92 26.34
C VAL A 88 -0.39 15.70 26.36
N HIS A 89 -0.11 14.71 27.20
CA HIS A 89 -0.94 13.49 27.29
C HIS A 89 -2.34 13.73 27.89
N LYS A 90 -2.58 14.90 28.50
CA LYS A 90 -3.92 15.32 28.97
C LYS A 90 -4.61 16.25 28.00
N SER A 91 -3.86 16.97 27.15
CA SER A 91 -4.43 17.85 26.12
C SER A 91 -4.73 17.12 24.82
N VAL A 92 -3.99 16.05 24.51
CA VAL A 92 -4.18 15.21 23.31
C VAL A 92 -4.17 13.74 23.69
N ILE A 93 -5.26 13.05 23.36
CA ILE A 93 -5.41 11.60 23.58
C ILE A 93 -5.64 10.95 22.22
N PHE A 94 -4.83 9.93 21.91
CA PHE A 94 -4.99 9.12 20.69
C PHE A 94 -5.68 7.80 21.06
N LEU A 95 -6.83 7.54 20.46
CA LEU A 95 -7.53 6.27 20.53
C LEU A 95 -7.41 5.56 19.18
N VAL A 96 -6.90 4.33 19.16
CA VAL A 96 -6.75 3.57 17.92
C VAL A 96 -7.64 2.32 17.98
N GLU A 97 -8.60 2.27 17.09
CA GLU A 97 -9.42 1.09 16.79
C GLU A 97 -8.62 0.17 15.86
N GLU A 98 -8.46 -1.10 16.26
CA GLU A 98 -7.86 -2.15 15.42
C GLU A 98 -8.96 -3.12 14.98
N GLN A 99 -9.09 -3.32 13.68
CA GLN A 99 -9.99 -4.30 13.08
C GLN A 99 -9.16 -5.32 12.32
N GLN A 100 -9.32 -6.60 12.69
CA GLN A 100 -8.74 -7.69 11.94
C GLN A 100 -9.81 -8.25 11.00
N LEU A 101 -9.66 -7.98 9.70
CA LEU A 101 -10.55 -8.57 8.70
C LEU A 101 -10.27 -10.07 8.62
N GLU A 102 -11.32 -10.88 8.64
CA GLU A 102 -11.18 -12.29 8.31
C GLU A 102 -10.70 -12.41 6.85
N ALA A 103 -9.78 -13.34 6.58
CA ALA A 103 -9.31 -13.58 5.23
C ALA A 103 -10.47 -14.18 4.40
N THR A 104 -11.24 -13.33 3.73
CA THR A 104 -12.32 -13.77 2.83
C THR A 104 -11.72 -14.66 1.74
N GLY A 105 -12.13 -15.93 1.69
CA GLY A 105 -11.63 -16.92 0.73
C GLY A 105 -10.37 -17.71 1.17
N GLY A 106 -9.89 -17.53 2.40
CA GLY A 106 -8.73 -18.25 2.94
C GLY A 106 -9.07 -19.54 3.70
N ARG A 107 -8.09 -20.46 3.81
CA ARG A 107 -8.19 -21.61 4.74
C ARG A 107 -8.35 -21.11 6.18
N LYS A 108 -9.27 -21.74 6.93
CA LYS A 108 -9.55 -21.46 8.35
C LYS A 108 -8.25 -21.43 9.17
N GLY A 109 -7.99 -20.33 9.88
CA GLY A 109 -6.78 -20.13 10.71
C GLY A 109 -5.77 -19.10 10.19
N ARG A 110 -5.94 -18.58 8.96
CA ARG A 110 -5.11 -17.45 8.48
C ARG A 110 -5.71 -16.12 8.96
N LYS A 111 -4.96 -15.44 9.84
CA LYS A 111 -5.22 -14.07 10.26
C LYS A 111 -5.18 -13.14 9.04
N GLY A 112 -6.31 -12.53 8.69
CA GLY A 112 -6.37 -11.57 7.60
C GLY A 112 -5.72 -10.23 7.98
N PRO A 113 -5.67 -9.29 7.02
CA PRO A 113 -4.99 -8.01 7.20
C PRO A 113 -5.60 -7.22 8.36
N ARG A 114 -4.73 -6.54 9.11
CA ARG A 114 -5.14 -5.61 10.16
C ARG A 114 -5.35 -4.23 9.55
N SER A 115 -6.45 -3.61 9.91
CA SER A 115 -6.77 -2.23 9.62
C SER A 115 -6.87 -1.45 10.92
N TYR A 116 -6.43 -0.21 10.89
CA TYR A 116 -6.36 0.70 12.02
C TYR A 116 -7.14 1.96 11.70
N LEU A 117 -7.89 2.47 12.66
CA LEU A 117 -8.59 3.74 12.57
C LEU A 117 -8.35 4.51 13.86
N ALA A 118 -7.84 5.74 13.75
CA ALA A 118 -7.55 6.53 14.94
C ALA A 118 -8.59 7.64 15.14
N THR A 119 -8.80 7.99 16.40
CA THR A 119 -9.57 9.12 16.87
C THR A 119 -8.69 9.92 17.80
N VAL A 120 -8.63 11.23 17.59
CA VAL A 120 -7.96 12.19 18.47
C VAL A 120 -9.00 12.84 19.36
N GLU A 121 -8.78 12.81 20.65
CA GLU A 121 -9.57 13.56 21.61
C GLU A 121 -8.76 14.76 22.12
N LEU A 122 -9.39 15.93 22.13
CA LEU A 122 -8.87 17.18 22.65
C LEU A 122 -9.78 17.66 23.81
N PRO A 123 -9.55 17.18 25.04
CA PRO A 123 -10.43 17.47 26.18
C PRO A 123 -10.51 18.95 26.54
N LEU A 124 -9.45 19.70 26.25
CA LEU A 124 -9.33 21.11 26.59
C LEU A 124 -9.85 22.07 25.51
N LEU A 125 -10.29 21.54 24.36
CA LEU A 125 -10.68 22.38 23.24
C LEU A 125 -12.03 23.07 23.45
N ASN A 126 -13.03 22.41 24.06
CA ASN A 126 -14.33 23.05 24.29
C ASN A 126 -14.39 23.72 25.66
N LYS A 127 -14.69 25.02 25.64
CA LYS A 127 -14.90 25.83 26.86
C LYS A 127 -16.11 25.38 27.70
N LYS A 128 -17.02 24.55 27.16
CA LYS A 128 -18.23 24.05 27.83
C LYS A 128 -18.04 22.68 28.52
N GLY A 129 -16.80 22.22 28.69
CA GLY A 129 -16.49 20.97 29.41
C GLY A 129 -16.72 19.68 28.61
N GLY A 130 -16.94 19.77 27.29
CA GLY A 130 -17.07 18.61 26.42
C GLY A 130 -15.75 18.22 25.75
N VAL A 131 -15.48 16.92 25.58
CA VAL A 131 -14.29 16.46 24.86
C VAL A 131 -14.53 16.62 23.35
N ALA A 132 -13.65 17.35 22.65
CA ALA A 132 -13.73 17.44 21.19
C ALA A 132 -13.06 16.21 20.58
N THR A 133 -13.77 15.48 19.72
CA THR A 133 -13.27 14.24 19.10
C THR A 133 -13.14 14.39 17.59
N PHE A 134 -12.03 13.92 17.04
CA PHE A 134 -11.68 14.02 15.63
C PHE A 134 -11.28 12.64 15.13
N LYS A 135 -12.16 11.99 14.38
CA LYS A 135 -11.94 10.66 13.81
C LYS A 135 -11.23 10.76 12.46
N GLY A 136 -10.27 9.88 12.22
CA GLY A 136 -9.62 9.73 10.92
C GLY A 136 -10.64 9.38 9.83
N PRO A 137 -10.45 9.86 8.59
CA PRO A 137 -11.44 9.70 7.53
C PRO A 137 -11.50 8.27 6.94
N GLN A 138 -10.44 7.47 7.10
CA GLN A 138 -10.31 6.16 6.48
C GLN A 138 -9.53 5.19 7.37
N TRP A 139 -9.80 3.90 7.18
CA TRP A 139 -9.01 2.82 7.75
C TRP A 139 -7.66 2.72 7.05
N CYS A 140 -6.59 2.60 7.83
CA CYS A 140 -5.22 2.47 7.34
C CYS A 140 -4.64 1.10 7.66
N THR A 141 -3.64 0.64 6.90
CA THR A 141 -2.97 -0.65 7.13
C THR A 141 -1.85 -0.56 8.17
N ALA A 142 -1.44 0.66 8.54
CA ALA A 142 -0.46 0.91 9.60
C ALA A 142 -1.04 1.83 10.68
N ARG A 143 -0.72 1.52 11.94
CA ARG A 143 -1.17 2.30 13.10
C ARG A 143 -0.72 3.76 13.05
N ARG A 144 0.54 4.02 12.69
CA ARG A 144 1.06 5.39 12.58
C ARG A 144 0.35 6.21 11.52
N ASP A 145 -0.02 5.60 10.40
CA ASP A 145 -0.74 6.30 9.33
C ASP A 145 -2.16 6.67 9.78
N ALA A 146 -2.82 5.81 10.55
CA ALA A 146 -4.11 6.12 11.16
C ALA A 146 -4.01 7.29 12.15
N GLU A 147 -3.02 7.26 13.06
CA GLU A 147 -2.76 8.35 14.01
C GLU A 147 -2.45 9.67 13.29
N ASN A 148 -1.68 9.61 12.20
CA ASN A 148 -1.35 10.77 11.37
C ASN A 148 -2.60 11.35 10.69
N ALA A 149 -3.45 10.51 10.11
CA ALA A 149 -4.67 10.94 9.44
C ALA A 149 -5.66 11.62 10.42
N ALA A 150 -5.81 11.08 11.63
CA ALA A 150 -6.64 11.71 12.66
C ALA A 150 -6.02 13.02 13.17
N ALA A 151 -4.69 13.08 13.32
CA ALA A 151 -3.99 14.30 13.73
C ALA A 151 -4.14 15.43 12.71
N GLU A 152 -4.14 15.13 11.41
CA GLU A 152 -4.39 16.13 10.36
C GLU A 152 -5.79 16.77 10.50
N VAL A 153 -6.81 15.95 10.74
CA VAL A 153 -8.19 16.44 10.94
C VAL A 153 -8.25 17.34 12.17
N ALA A 154 -7.65 16.93 13.28
CA ALA A 154 -7.59 17.71 14.51
C ALA A 154 -6.83 19.03 14.31
N LEU A 155 -5.68 19.01 13.64
CA LEU A 155 -4.89 20.22 13.33
C LEU A 155 -5.67 21.20 12.45
N ARG A 156 -6.38 20.72 11.43
CA ARG A 156 -7.23 21.57 10.60
C ARG A 156 -8.31 22.25 11.45
N ALA A 157 -8.97 21.52 12.34
CA ALA A 157 -9.96 22.08 13.24
C ALA A 157 -9.35 23.07 14.26
N LEU A 158 -8.16 22.78 14.78
CA LEU A 158 -7.47 23.70 15.70
C LEU A 158 -7.08 25.03 15.05
N ARG A 159 -6.80 25.01 13.73
CA ARG A 159 -6.47 26.20 12.93
C ARG A 159 -7.71 27.02 12.56
N THR A 160 -8.87 26.40 12.42
CA THR A 160 -10.13 27.14 12.15
C THR A 160 -10.67 27.80 13.42
N ILE A 161 -10.41 27.23 14.58
CA ILE A 161 -10.78 27.80 15.87
C ILE A 161 -9.76 28.89 16.23
N LYS A 162 -10.17 30.16 16.09
CA LYS A 162 -9.39 31.33 16.50
C LYS A 162 -9.15 31.27 18.02
N SER A 163 -7.87 31.26 18.41
CA SER A 163 -7.40 31.17 19.81
C SER A 163 -7.88 32.35 20.66
#